data_AF-A0A941WU34-F1
#
_entry.id   AF-A0A941WU34-F1
#
_cell.length_a   1.000
_cell.length_b   1.000
_cell.length_c   1.000
_cell.angle_alpha   90.00
_cell.angle_beta   90.00
_cell.angle_gamma   90.00
#
_symmetry.space_group_name_H-M   'P 1'
#
loop_
_entity.id
_entity.type
_entity.pdbx_description
1 polymer ?
#
loop_
_entity_poly.entity_id
_entity_poly.type
_entity_poly.pdbx_seq_one_letter_code
_entity_poly.pdbx_strand_id
1 'polypeptide(L)'
;MIKYKGETKVEEQKISFWKRICISVKNVEKYQILAGESIKKSIVYLLKIMIIFSLVVSLALTIRFGNVVTNLKNFIEQNIEEINYKDNKLNVVAKENLTYYIDEVSTKIIINTGELTAEQQAEYAESLKYEFNGIMLLKDKVIIKNQMTNIPSAYNYSDIAEQYEIGTINKQDIIEKLSGKNQYTLCFVFFIVMTIYLFIIYFSSVLMDALVLAILGYITCSILKIKLKPSALYNIAIYALTLPIILNAIYMIINIFTGFTVKYFQVMYTAISYIYVISSILIIKSDFIKKQAELTKILSEQEKVKEELAKKEQEKKEEEEKERIRKKDKGKEDSEKKEPNKKEKKDSNLGEQAEGTNA
;
A
#
# COMPACT_ATOMS: atom_id res chain seq x y z
N MET A 1 32.59 17.35 -25.35
CA MET A 1 31.78 16.34 -24.64
C MET A 1 31.42 16.92 -23.26
N ILE A 2 30.30 17.64 -23.16
CA ILE A 2 29.89 18.32 -21.92
C ILE A 2 28.89 17.41 -21.21
N LYS A 3 29.30 16.82 -20.07
CA LYS A 3 28.42 16.04 -19.19
C LYS A 3 27.43 16.99 -18.51
N TYR A 4 26.18 16.96 -18.93
CA TYR A 4 25.08 17.62 -18.21
C TYR A 4 24.81 16.83 -16.91
N LYS A 5 25.29 17.35 -15.78
CA LYS A 5 25.00 16.83 -14.44
C LYS A 5 23.71 17.50 -13.94
N GLY A 6 22.60 17.15 -14.59
CA GLY A 6 21.26 17.56 -14.19
C GLY A 6 20.58 16.47 -13.38
N GLU A 7 21.12 16.14 -12.21
CA GLU A 7 20.30 15.46 -11.19
C GLU A 7 19.32 16.49 -10.64
N THR A 8 18.13 16.58 -11.25
CA THR A 8 16.97 17.13 -10.55
C THR A 8 16.68 16.22 -9.36
N LYS A 9 17.33 16.50 -8.22
CA LYS A 9 16.82 16.10 -6.91
C LYS A 9 15.44 16.71 -6.80
N VAL A 10 14.41 15.92 -7.09
CA VAL A 10 13.05 16.20 -6.63
C VAL A 10 13.19 16.33 -5.12
N GLU A 11 13.04 17.55 -4.58
CA GLU A 11 12.98 17.76 -3.14
C GLU A 11 11.98 16.75 -2.57
N GLU A 12 12.46 15.87 -1.67
CA GLU A 12 11.58 14.96 -0.96
C GLU A 12 10.62 15.80 -0.12
N GLN A 13 9.46 16.19 -0.68
CA GLN A 13 8.39 16.76 0.10
C GLN A 13 8.08 15.74 1.21
N LYS A 14 8.29 16.13 2.47
CA LYS A 14 7.90 15.31 3.62
C LYS A 14 6.36 15.23 3.66
N ILE A 15 5.79 14.26 2.96
CA ILE A 15 4.37 13.97 2.98
C ILE A 15 4.06 13.30 4.33
N SER A 16 3.06 13.80 5.05
CA SER A 16 2.60 13.18 6.31
C SER A 16 1.80 11.91 6.03
N PHE A 17 1.57 11.07 7.06
CA PHE A 17 0.76 9.85 6.93
C PHE A 17 -0.65 10.14 6.40
N TRP A 18 -1.36 11.10 7.01
CA TRP A 18 -2.71 11.50 6.59
C TRP A 18 -2.75 12.04 5.17
N LYS A 19 -1.74 12.83 4.76
CA LYS A 19 -1.65 13.33 3.39
C LYS A 19 -1.46 12.20 2.38
N ARG A 20 -0.71 11.13 2.72
CA ARG A 20 -0.61 9.93 1.87
C ARG A 20 -1.97 9.25 1.71
N ILE A 21 -2.76 9.11 2.78
CA ILE A 21 -4.13 8.56 2.69
C ILE A 21 -4.99 9.41 1.76
N CYS A 22 -5.03 10.73 1.97
CA CYS A 22 -5.82 11.63 1.12
C CYS A 22 -5.43 11.52 -0.35
N ILE A 23 -4.13 11.51 -0.66
CA ILE A 23 -3.66 11.33 -2.03
C ILE A 23 -4.10 9.97 -2.58
N SER A 24 -3.87 8.92 -1.81
CA SER A 24 -4.16 7.54 -2.22
C SER A 24 -5.65 7.33 -2.50
N VAL A 25 -6.54 8.01 -1.77
CA VAL A 25 -8.00 7.89 -1.92
C VAL A 25 -8.59 8.84 -2.96
N LYS A 26 -8.11 10.09 -3.06
CA LYS A 26 -8.80 11.14 -3.82
C LYS A 26 -8.01 11.71 -5.00
N ASN A 27 -6.70 11.49 -5.06
CA ASN A 27 -5.84 12.19 -6.03
C ASN A 27 -4.93 11.22 -6.76
N VAL A 28 -5.52 10.37 -7.60
CA VAL A 28 -4.79 9.43 -8.48
C VAL A 28 -3.74 10.17 -9.34
N GLU A 29 -4.01 11.41 -9.75
CA GLU A 29 -3.06 12.26 -10.48
C GLU A 29 -1.73 12.50 -9.73
N LYS A 30 -1.76 12.51 -8.39
CA LYS A 30 -0.57 12.74 -7.55
C LYS A 30 0.20 11.46 -7.24
N TYR A 31 -0.19 10.32 -7.81
CA TYR A 31 0.51 9.05 -7.60
C TYR A 31 1.94 9.06 -8.12
N GLN A 32 2.29 9.94 -9.07
CA GLN A 32 3.70 10.11 -9.49
C GLN A 32 4.61 10.47 -8.31
N ILE A 33 4.11 11.27 -7.35
CA ILE A 33 4.86 11.67 -6.16
C ILE A 33 5.07 10.45 -5.25
N LEU A 34 4.02 9.66 -5.05
CA LEU A 34 4.04 8.46 -4.22
C LEU A 34 4.88 7.33 -4.82
N ALA A 35 4.86 7.19 -6.15
CA ALA A 35 5.66 6.25 -6.91
C ALA A 35 7.16 6.50 -6.73
N GLY A 36 7.56 7.77 -6.51
CA GLY A 36 8.94 8.18 -6.28
C GLY A 36 9.48 7.89 -4.87
N GLU A 37 8.64 7.44 -3.92
CA GLU A 37 9.10 7.15 -2.56
C GLU A 37 9.98 5.88 -2.49
N SER A 38 10.75 5.72 -1.42
CA SER A 38 11.44 4.45 -1.16
C SER A 38 10.43 3.37 -0.76
N ILE A 39 10.64 2.12 -1.18
CA ILE A 39 9.82 0.96 -0.77
C ILE A 39 9.63 0.89 0.75
N LYS A 40 10.69 1.17 1.52
CA LYS A 40 10.62 1.21 2.99
C LYS A 40 9.55 2.18 3.51
N LYS A 41 9.44 3.37 2.93
CA LYS A 41 8.41 4.38 3.30
C LYS A 41 7.01 3.85 3.00
N SER A 42 6.82 3.21 1.85
CA SER A 42 5.53 2.63 1.44
C SER A 42 5.12 1.42 2.30
N ILE A 43 6.06 0.54 2.65
CA ILE A 43 5.79 -0.58 3.57
C ILE A 43 5.44 -0.06 4.98
N VAL A 44 6.17 0.94 5.49
CA VAL A 44 5.86 1.55 6.80
C VAL A 44 4.49 2.24 6.78
N TYR A 45 4.12 2.86 5.65
CA TYR A 45 2.78 3.41 5.46
C TYR A 45 1.71 2.32 5.51
N LEU A 46 1.92 1.21 4.78
CA LEU A 46 1.00 0.08 4.76
C LEU A 46 0.84 -0.54 6.15
N LEU A 47 1.95 -0.76 6.86
CA LEU A 47 1.97 -1.25 8.24
C LEU A 47 1.06 -0.42 9.15
N LYS A 48 1.17 0.91 9.09
CA LYS A 48 0.34 1.83 9.89
C LYS A 48 -1.15 1.71 9.54
N ILE A 49 -1.49 1.61 8.26
CA ILE A 49 -2.88 1.38 7.84
C ILE A 49 -3.40 0.06 8.38
N MET A 50 -2.61 -1.01 8.29
CA MET A 50 -3.05 -2.34 8.73
C MET A 50 -3.19 -2.45 10.24
N ILE A 51 -2.39 -1.72 11.03
CA ILE A 51 -2.58 -1.59 12.48
C ILE A 51 -3.92 -0.90 12.79
N ILE A 52 -4.23 0.21 12.12
CA ILE A 52 -5.50 0.92 12.33
C ILE A 52 -6.67 0.01 11.93
N PHE A 53 -6.58 -0.64 10.77
CA PHE A 53 -7.56 -1.60 10.28
C PHE A 53 -7.81 -2.71 11.31
N SER A 54 -6.75 -3.37 11.80
CA SER A 54 -6.90 -4.49 12.74
C SER A 54 -7.52 -4.06 14.05
N LEU A 55 -7.14 -2.89 14.59
CA LEU A 55 -7.70 -2.33 15.82
C LEU A 55 -9.19 -2.01 15.70
N VAL A 56 -9.60 -1.39 14.59
CA VAL A 56 -11.00 -0.99 14.38
C VAL A 56 -11.88 -2.24 14.20
N VAL A 57 -11.44 -3.20 13.40
CA VAL A 57 -12.21 -4.43 13.13
C VAL A 57 -12.26 -5.32 14.37
N SER A 58 -11.14 -5.46 15.11
CA SER A 58 -11.13 -6.24 16.35
C SER A 58 -12.02 -5.61 17.42
N LEU A 59 -12.12 -4.28 17.48
CA LEU A 59 -13.04 -3.60 18.40
C LEU A 59 -14.50 -3.95 18.07
N ALA A 60 -14.90 -3.89 16.80
CA ALA A 60 -16.24 -4.28 16.37
C ALA A 60 -16.56 -5.74 16.71
N LEU A 61 -15.61 -6.66 16.47
CA LEU A 61 -15.75 -8.07 16.86
C LEU A 61 -15.86 -8.25 18.37
N THR A 62 -15.10 -7.48 19.15
CA THR A 62 -15.12 -7.54 20.62
C THR A 62 -16.46 -7.08 21.18
N ILE A 63 -17.06 -6.04 20.60
CA ILE A 63 -18.40 -5.59 20.99
C ILE A 63 -19.43 -6.70 20.74
N ARG A 64 -19.42 -7.32 19.53
CA ARG A 64 -20.30 -8.46 19.22
C ARG A 64 -20.06 -9.64 20.17
N PHE A 65 -18.80 -9.95 20.47
CA PHE A 65 -18.44 -11.00 21.42
C PHE A 65 -18.95 -10.71 22.84
N GLY A 66 -18.86 -9.45 23.30
CA GLY A 66 -19.43 -9.04 24.58
C GLY A 66 -20.94 -9.27 24.67
N ASN A 67 -21.67 -9.06 23.56
CA ASN A 67 -23.10 -9.38 23.48
C ASN A 67 -23.35 -10.89 23.58
N VAL A 68 -22.56 -11.71 22.87
CA VAL A 68 -22.63 -13.17 22.97
C VAL A 68 -22.41 -13.65 24.41
N VAL A 69 -21.40 -13.12 25.09
CA VAL A 69 -21.11 -13.46 26.49
C VAL A 69 -22.28 -13.09 27.41
N THR A 70 -22.87 -11.91 27.19
CA THR A 70 -24.02 -11.44 27.96
C THR A 70 -25.25 -12.32 27.73
N ASN A 71 -25.53 -12.68 26.48
CA ASN A 71 -26.68 -13.52 26.13
C ASN A 71 -26.51 -14.95 26.65
N LEU A 72 -25.31 -15.51 26.55
CA LEU A 72 -24.99 -16.81 27.14
C LEU A 72 -25.16 -16.80 28.67
N LYS A 73 -24.69 -15.74 29.33
CA LYS A 73 -24.89 -15.56 30.78
C LYS A 73 -26.39 -15.57 31.12
N ASN A 74 -27.17 -14.72 30.45
CA ASN A 74 -28.62 -14.61 30.69
C ASN A 74 -29.32 -15.95 30.45
N PHE A 75 -28.93 -16.69 29.40
CA PHE A 75 -29.44 -18.03 29.13
C PHE A 75 -29.17 -18.99 30.30
N ILE A 76 -27.93 -19.03 30.82
CA ILE A 76 -27.56 -19.89 31.95
C ILE A 76 -28.32 -19.49 33.21
N GLU A 77 -28.45 -18.20 33.51
CA GLU A 77 -29.15 -17.73 34.70
C GLU A 77 -30.63 -18.15 34.68
N GLN A 78 -31.30 -17.99 33.52
CA GLN A 78 -32.74 -18.18 33.39
C GLN A 78 -33.15 -19.64 33.20
N ASN A 79 -32.41 -20.42 32.40
CA ASN A 79 -32.85 -21.72 31.89
C ASN A 79 -32.16 -22.93 32.52
N ILE A 80 -30.98 -22.73 33.12
CA ILE A 80 -30.22 -23.82 33.76
C ILE A 80 -30.44 -23.73 35.26
N GLU A 81 -30.89 -24.80 35.91
CA GLU A 81 -31.10 -24.82 37.37
C GLU A 81 -29.80 -25.08 38.10
N GLU A 82 -29.08 -26.13 37.68
CA GLU A 82 -27.86 -26.59 38.30
C GLU A 82 -26.80 -26.91 37.24
N ILE A 83 -25.56 -26.52 37.53
CA ILE A 83 -24.35 -27.00 36.84
C ILE A 83 -23.42 -27.50 37.93
N ASN A 84 -22.94 -28.73 37.79
CA ASN A 84 -21.97 -29.32 38.69
C ASN A 84 -20.96 -30.14 37.88
N TYR A 85 -19.72 -29.69 37.88
CA TYR A 85 -18.58 -30.43 37.36
C TYR A 85 -17.74 -30.92 38.52
N LYS A 86 -17.57 -32.24 38.60
CA LYS A 86 -16.74 -32.90 39.61
C LYS A 86 -16.32 -34.28 39.11
N ASP A 87 -15.12 -34.73 39.49
CA ASP A 87 -14.61 -36.06 39.15
C ASP A 87 -14.64 -36.34 37.63
N ASN A 88 -14.22 -35.35 36.84
CA ASN A 88 -14.24 -35.35 35.37
C ASN A 88 -15.61 -35.52 34.72
N LYS A 89 -16.69 -35.33 35.48
CA LYS A 89 -18.07 -35.46 35.00
C LYS A 89 -18.83 -34.16 35.16
N LEU A 90 -19.50 -33.76 34.09
CA LEU A 90 -20.43 -32.65 34.05
C LEU A 90 -21.85 -33.18 34.27
N ASN A 91 -22.58 -32.53 35.18
CA ASN A 91 -24.01 -32.68 35.35
C ASN A 91 -24.69 -31.33 35.16
N VAL A 92 -25.73 -31.27 34.34
CA VAL A 92 -26.52 -30.06 34.07
C VAL A 92 -28.00 -30.38 34.14
N VAL A 93 -28.72 -29.65 34.98
CA VAL A 93 -30.18 -29.72 35.11
C VAL A 93 -30.78 -28.46 34.49
N ALA A 94 -31.63 -28.62 33.47
CA ALA A 94 -32.28 -27.52 32.75
C ALA A 94 -33.80 -27.56 32.94
N LYS A 95 -34.46 -26.39 32.86
CA LYS A 95 -35.90 -26.24 33.15
C LYS A 95 -36.85 -26.80 32.09
N GLU A 96 -36.55 -26.57 30.82
CA GLU A 96 -37.46 -26.94 29.71
C GLU A 96 -36.69 -27.48 28.51
N ASN A 97 -35.70 -26.74 28.00
CA ASN A 97 -34.97 -27.09 26.79
C ASN A 97 -33.46 -27.12 26.99
N LEU A 98 -32.86 -28.18 26.46
CA LEU A 98 -31.43 -28.47 26.49
C LEU A 98 -30.68 -27.97 25.25
N THR A 99 -31.39 -27.32 24.32
CA THR A 99 -30.81 -26.75 23.10
C THR A 99 -30.92 -25.23 23.14
N TYR A 100 -29.82 -24.54 22.88
CA TYR A 100 -29.73 -23.09 22.80
C TYR A 100 -29.05 -22.71 21.49
N TYR A 101 -29.55 -21.69 20.82
CA TYR A 101 -28.95 -21.20 19.59
C TYR A 101 -28.45 -19.77 19.80
N ILE A 102 -27.16 -19.56 19.53
CA ILE A 102 -26.52 -18.25 19.58
C ILE A 102 -26.54 -17.69 18.16
N ASP A 103 -27.59 -16.92 17.84
CA ASP A 103 -27.78 -16.31 16.54
C ASP A 103 -26.57 -15.50 16.09
N GLU A 104 -25.96 -14.75 17.01
CA GLU A 104 -24.84 -13.85 16.73
C GLU A 104 -23.56 -14.59 16.33
N VAL A 105 -23.45 -15.90 16.49
CA VAL A 105 -22.30 -16.68 15.97
C VAL A 105 -22.76 -17.95 15.25
N SER A 106 -24.04 -18.02 14.90
CA SER A 106 -24.69 -19.16 14.22
C SER A 106 -24.26 -20.49 14.84
N THR A 107 -24.32 -20.56 16.17
CA THR A 107 -23.82 -21.71 16.95
C THR A 107 -24.97 -22.35 17.71
N LYS A 108 -25.19 -23.64 17.46
CA LYS A 108 -26.10 -24.46 18.24
C LYS A 108 -25.36 -25.09 19.40
N ILE A 109 -25.92 -24.96 20.59
CA ILE A 109 -25.44 -25.60 21.82
C ILE A 109 -26.48 -26.63 22.24
N ILE A 110 -26.05 -27.88 22.42
CA ILE A 110 -26.86 -28.99 22.93
C ILE A 110 -26.24 -29.44 24.25
N ILE A 111 -27.04 -29.54 25.30
CA ILE A 111 -26.60 -29.97 26.62
C ILE A 111 -27.26 -31.31 26.91
N ASN A 112 -26.52 -32.40 27.04
CA ASN A 112 -27.12 -33.66 27.47
C ASN A 112 -26.14 -34.45 28.33
N THR A 113 -26.29 -34.33 29.65
CA THR A 113 -25.41 -34.96 30.64
C THR A 113 -26.01 -36.24 31.24
N GLY A 114 -27.16 -36.70 30.71
CA GLY A 114 -27.76 -37.98 31.07
C GLY A 114 -26.96 -39.18 30.54
N GLU A 115 -27.39 -40.38 30.92
CA GLU A 115 -26.92 -41.61 30.29
C GLU A 115 -27.49 -41.68 28.87
N LEU A 116 -26.61 -41.64 27.87
CA LEU A 116 -26.99 -41.68 26.46
C LEU A 116 -26.69 -43.04 25.85
N THR A 117 -27.62 -43.58 25.07
CA THR A 117 -27.35 -44.75 24.25
C THR A 117 -26.40 -44.40 23.10
N ALA A 118 -25.73 -45.40 22.53
CA ALA A 118 -24.86 -45.20 21.37
C ALA A 118 -25.62 -44.60 20.17
N GLU A 119 -26.89 -44.95 20.00
CA GLU A 119 -27.78 -44.42 18.97
C GLU A 119 -28.07 -42.93 19.18
N GLN A 120 -28.40 -42.51 20.41
CA GLN A 120 -28.62 -41.10 20.73
C GLN A 120 -27.35 -40.28 20.52
N GLN A 121 -26.19 -40.81 20.92
CA GLN A 121 -24.91 -40.14 20.67
C GLN A 121 -24.64 -39.95 19.16
N ALA A 122 -24.95 -40.95 18.34
CA ALA A 122 -24.81 -40.88 16.89
C ALA A 122 -25.77 -39.86 16.26
N GLU A 123 -27.04 -39.85 16.68
CA GLU A 123 -28.06 -38.90 16.22
C GLU A 123 -27.66 -37.45 16.54
N TYR A 124 -27.18 -37.19 17.76
CA TYR A 124 -26.71 -35.86 18.11
C TYR A 124 -25.47 -35.44 17.32
N ALA A 125 -24.49 -36.34 17.16
CA ALA A 125 -23.32 -36.07 16.34
C ALA A 125 -23.69 -35.78 14.88
N GLU A 126 -24.69 -36.47 14.34
CA GLU A 126 -25.23 -36.22 13.00
C GLU A 126 -25.97 -34.88 12.92
N SER A 127 -26.74 -34.52 13.95
CA SER A 127 -27.43 -33.23 14.01
C SER A 127 -26.47 -32.03 13.93
N LEU A 128 -25.25 -32.16 14.48
CA LEU A 128 -24.22 -31.13 14.42
C LEU A 128 -23.54 -31.01 13.04
N LYS A 129 -23.63 -32.03 12.17
CA LYS A 129 -22.98 -31.98 10.85
C LYS A 129 -23.54 -30.88 9.96
N TYR A 130 -24.85 -30.66 10.05
CA TYR A 130 -25.57 -29.72 9.19
C TYR A 130 -25.61 -28.29 9.76
N GLU A 131 -25.25 -28.11 11.03
CA GLU A 131 -25.19 -26.80 11.67
C GLU A 131 -23.95 -26.04 11.23
N PHE A 132 -24.00 -24.71 11.16
CA PHE A 132 -22.83 -23.90 10.78
C PHE A 132 -21.69 -24.07 11.80
N ASN A 133 -21.98 -23.83 13.08
CA ASN A 133 -21.17 -24.20 14.24
C ASN A 133 -22.04 -24.94 15.25
N GLY A 134 -21.43 -25.89 15.98
CA GLY A 134 -22.14 -26.74 16.93
C GLY A 134 -21.28 -27.11 18.14
N ILE A 135 -21.87 -27.06 19.32
CA ILE A 135 -21.26 -27.48 20.58
C ILE A 135 -22.23 -28.45 21.25
N MET A 136 -21.72 -29.60 21.68
CA MET A 136 -22.49 -30.54 22.48
C MET A 136 -21.75 -30.87 23.77
N LEU A 137 -22.39 -30.56 24.90
CA LEU A 137 -21.90 -30.81 26.25
C LEU A 137 -22.47 -32.14 26.73
N LEU A 138 -21.62 -33.15 26.82
CA LEU A 138 -21.97 -34.47 27.35
C LEU A 138 -21.52 -34.61 28.80
N LYS A 139 -21.78 -35.78 29.40
CA LYS A 139 -21.40 -36.11 30.78
C LYS A 139 -19.89 -36.11 31.01
N ASP A 140 -19.10 -36.63 30.07
CA ASP A 140 -17.66 -36.89 30.21
C ASP A 140 -16.80 -36.16 29.17
N LYS A 141 -17.42 -35.56 28.15
CA LYS A 141 -16.74 -34.90 27.04
C LYS A 141 -17.56 -33.76 26.45
N VAL A 142 -16.90 -32.91 25.67
CA VAL A 142 -17.53 -31.91 24.80
C VAL A 142 -17.22 -32.25 23.34
N ILE A 143 -18.22 -32.15 22.47
CA ILE A 143 -18.06 -32.27 21.03
C ILE A 143 -18.20 -30.89 20.40
N ILE A 144 -17.20 -30.48 19.64
CA ILE A 144 -17.17 -29.18 18.96
C ILE A 144 -17.08 -29.41 17.46
N LYS A 145 -17.99 -28.79 16.72
CA LYS A 145 -17.99 -28.74 15.25
C LYS A 145 -17.91 -27.28 14.84
N ASN A 146 -16.91 -26.94 14.03
CA ASN A 146 -16.83 -25.64 13.39
C ASN A 146 -16.89 -25.76 11.86
N GLN A 147 -17.30 -24.68 11.21
CA GLN A 147 -17.36 -24.58 9.75
C GLN A 147 -16.02 -24.83 9.04
N MET A 148 -14.88 -24.54 9.70
CA MET A 148 -13.56 -24.65 9.06
C MET A 148 -13.15 -26.09 8.78
N THR A 149 -13.36 -26.99 9.74
CA THR A 149 -12.98 -28.41 9.59
C THR A 149 -14.15 -29.25 9.11
N ASN A 150 -15.38 -28.79 9.38
CA ASN A 150 -16.63 -29.53 9.17
C ASN A 150 -16.65 -30.94 9.81
N ILE A 151 -15.71 -31.23 10.71
CA ILE A 151 -15.54 -32.51 11.40
C ILE A 151 -15.81 -32.28 12.89
N PRO A 152 -16.83 -32.91 13.48
CA PRO A 152 -17.03 -32.89 14.93
C PRO A 152 -15.81 -33.51 15.64
N SER A 153 -15.23 -32.76 16.57
CA SER A 153 -14.09 -33.19 17.39
C SER A 153 -14.52 -33.34 18.85
N ALA A 154 -14.24 -34.50 19.45
CA ALA A 154 -14.57 -34.79 20.83
C ALA A 154 -13.35 -34.55 21.74
N TYR A 155 -13.58 -33.88 22.87
CA TYR A 155 -12.57 -33.57 23.89
C TYR A 155 -13.07 -34.05 25.25
N ASN A 156 -12.34 -34.95 25.90
CA ASN A 156 -12.72 -35.44 27.23
C ASN A 156 -12.47 -34.35 28.27
N TYR A 157 -13.34 -34.26 29.27
CA TYR A 157 -13.13 -33.31 30.35
C TYR A 157 -11.95 -33.68 31.24
N SER A 158 -11.57 -34.94 31.33
CA SER A 158 -10.35 -35.37 32.03
C SER A 158 -9.11 -34.68 31.48
N ASP A 159 -8.99 -34.66 30.15
CA ASP A 159 -7.81 -34.14 29.46
C ASP A 159 -7.75 -32.61 29.62
N ILE A 160 -8.91 -31.95 29.55
CA ILE A 160 -9.05 -30.51 29.77
C ILE A 160 -8.74 -30.15 31.23
N ALA A 161 -9.28 -30.91 32.20
CA ALA A 161 -9.10 -30.61 33.61
C ALA A 161 -7.69 -30.85 34.10
N GLU A 162 -7.01 -31.87 33.59
CA GLU A 162 -5.59 -32.10 33.84
C GLU A 162 -4.74 -30.94 33.29
N GLN A 163 -5.00 -30.51 32.05
CA GLN A 163 -4.24 -29.45 31.40
C GLN A 163 -4.38 -28.08 32.09
N TYR A 164 -5.56 -27.75 32.60
CA TYR A 164 -5.87 -26.44 33.17
C TYR A 164 -6.05 -26.46 34.69
N GLU A 165 -5.68 -27.56 35.35
CA GLU A 165 -5.80 -27.77 36.79
C GLU A 165 -7.21 -27.46 37.33
N ILE A 166 -8.24 -27.92 36.61
CA ILE A 166 -9.65 -27.66 36.95
C ILE A 166 -10.10 -28.66 38.02
N GLY A 167 -10.47 -28.14 39.18
CA GLY A 167 -11.11 -28.92 40.24
C GLY A 167 -12.63 -29.08 40.01
N THR A 168 -13.41 -28.40 40.84
CA THR A 168 -14.88 -28.39 40.75
C THR A 168 -15.39 -27.10 40.14
N ILE A 169 -16.47 -27.17 39.35
CA ILE A 169 -17.16 -25.98 38.82
C ILE A 169 -18.65 -26.10 39.13
N ASN A 170 -19.22 -25.05 39.72
CA ASN A 170 -20.65 -24.91 39.88
C ASN A 170 -21.23 -23.81 38.96
N LYS A 171 -22.55 -23.69 38.91
CA LYS A 171 -23.25 -22.66 38.12
C LYS A 171 -22.76 -21.23 38.47
N GLN A 172 -22.59 -20.92 39.75
CA GLN A 172 -22.21 -19.58 40.20
C GLN A 172 -20.79 -19.21 39.75
N ASP A 173 -19.87 -20.17 39.75
CA ASP A 173 -18.50 -19.95 39.26
C ASP A 173 -18.52 -19.51 37.78
N ILE A 174 -19.38 -20.15 36.96
CA ILE A 174 -19.55 -19.79 35.54
C ILE A 174 -20.14 -18.38 35.42
N ILE A 175 -21.20 -18.08 36.18
CA ILE A 175 -21.83 -16.75 36.14
C ILE A 175 -20.85 -15.65 36.58
N GLU A 176 -20.04 -15.89 37.59
CA GLU A 176 -19.02 -14.94 38.05
C GLU A 176 -17.96 -14.69 36.97
N LYS A 177 -17.52 -15.74 36.26
CA LYS A 177 -16.57 -15.60 35.13
C LYS A 177 -17.17 -14.83 33.95
N LEU A 178 -18.47 -14.94 33.72
CA LEU A 178 -19.18 -14.23 32.67
C LEU A 178 -19.71 -12.85 33.10
N SER A 179 -19.40 -12.38 34.32
CA SER A 179 -19.94 -11.14 34.87
C SER A 179 -18.87 -10.11 35.27
N GLY A 180 -19.27 -8.84 35.29
CA GLY A 180 -18.51 -7.75 35.88
C GLY A 180 -17.06 -7.65 35.38
N LYS A 181 -16.10 -7.58 36.30
CA LYS A 181 -14.66 -7.45 35.98
C LYS A 181 -14.13 -8.63 35.15
N ASN A 182 -14.62 -9.84 35.37
CA ASN A 182 -14.17 -11.03 34.64
C ASN A 182 -14.61 -10.96 33.18
N GLN A 183 -15.85 -10.54 32.92
CA GLN A 183 -16.35 -10.30 31.56
C GLN A 183 -15.51 -9.27 30.81
N TYR A 184 -15.19 -8.13 31.46
CA TYR A 184 -14.33 -7.12 30.85
C TYR A 184 -12.92 -7.66 30.55
N THR A 185 -12.36 -8.46 31.46
CA THR A 185 -11.05 -9.09 31.26
C THR A 185 -11.08 -10.04 30.07
N LEU A 186 -12.12 -10.87 29.97
CA LEU A 186 -12.32 -11.81 28.87
C LEU A 186 -12.49 -11.08 27.52
N CYS A 187 -13.27 -9.99 27.47
CA CYS A 187 -13.40 -9.16 26.26
C CYS A 187 -12.08 -8.47 25.90
N PHE A 188 -11.31 -8.00 26.88
CA PHE A 188 -10.02 -7.36 26.63
C PHE A 188 -8.98 -8.35 26.09
N VAL A 189 -8.88 -9.54 26.67
CA VAL A 189 -8.00 -10.61 26.16
C VAL A 189 -8.41 -10.99 24.73
N PHE A 190 -9.71 -11.18 24.50
CA PHE A 190 -10.24 -11.45 23.15
C PHE A 190 -9.86 -10.35 22.16
N PHE A 191 -10.01 -9.08 22.54
CA PHE A 191 -9.62 -7.94 21.69
C PHE A 191 -8.15 -8.01 21.28
N ILE A 192 -7.23 -8.20 22.23
CA ILE A 192 -5.79 -8.26 21.96
C ILE A 192 -5.44 -9.44 21.02
N VAL A 193 -5.95 -10.63 21.33
CA VAL A 193 -5.72 -11.83 20.52
C VAL A 193 -6.25 -11.62 19.10
N MET A 194 -7.47 -11.09 18.96
CA MET A 194 -8.06 -10.82 17.66
C MET A 194 -7.36 -9.71 16.89
N THR A 195 -6.87 -8.65 17.55
CA THR A 195 -6.06 -7.61 16.88
C THR A 195 -4.81 -8.23 16.27
N ILE A 196 -4.06 -9.05 17.03
CA ILE A 196 -2.83 -9.68 16.55
C ILE A 196 -3.14 -10.65 15.40
N TYR A 197 -4.14 -11.50 15.58
CA TYR A 197 -4.58 -12.47 14.56
C TYR A 197 -4.97 -11.79 13.24
N LEU A 198 -5.86 -10.78 13.31
CA LEU A 198 -6.29 -10.03 12.13
C LEU A 198 -5.13 -9.26 11.49
N PHE A 199 -4.26 -8.66 12.29
CA PHE A 199 -3.10 -7.96 11.76
C PHE A 199 -2.22 -8.91 10.93
N ILE A 200 -1.85 -10.07 11.48
CA ILE A 200 -0.97 -11.03 10.78
C ILE A 200 -1.60 -11.49 9.46
N ILE A 201 -2.86 -11.93 9.49
CA ILE A 201 -3.53 -12.48 8.30
C ILE A 201 -3.73 -11.42 7.24
N TYR A 202 -4.35 -10.28 7.59
CA TYR A 202 -4.67 -9.26 6.59
C TYR A 202 -3.43 -8.52 6.10
N PHE A 203 -2.44 -8.25 6.96
CA PHE A 203 -1.19 -7.65 6.50
C PHE A 203 -0.47 -8.56 5.50
N SER A 204 -0.40 -9.86 5.78
CA SER A 204 0.20 -10.84 4.87
C SER A 204 -0.55 -10.93 3.54
N SER A 205 -1.89 -10.97 3.57
CA SER A 205 -2.73 -10.98 2.37
C SER A 205 -2.51 -9.72 1.52
N VAL A 206 -2.53 -8.55 2.14
CA VAL A 206 -2.42 -7.26 1.42
C VAL A 206 -1.01 -7.07 0.83
N LEU A 207 0.04 -7.62 1.46
CA LEU A 207 1.37 -7.67 0.86
C LEU A 207 1.40 -8.51 -0.42
N MET A 208 0.69 -9.64 -0.45
CA MET A 208 0.54 -10.46 -1.65
C MET A 208 -0.25 -9.73 -2.73
N ASP A 209 -1.35 -9.07 -2.36
CA ASP A 209 -2.15 -8.26 -3.30
C ASP A 209 -1.31 -7.15 -3.93
N ALA A 210 -0.44 -6.49 -3.14
CA ALA A 210 0.46 -5.48 -3.65
C ALA A 210 1.45 -6.02 -4.70
N LEU A 211 1.93 -7.27 -4.53
CA LEU A 211 2.79 -7.93 -5.53
C LEU A 211 2.03 -8.21 -6.82
N VAL A 212 0.81 -8.75 -6.73
CA VAL A 212 -0.06 -9.01 -7.89
C VAL A 212 -0.35 -7.71 -8.65
N LEU A 213 -0.67 -6.63 -7.94
CA LEU A 213 -0.91 -5.32 -8.52
C LEU A 213 0.34 -4.70 -9.16
N ALA A 214 1.52 -4.93 -8.58
CA ALA A 214 2.77 -4.48 -9.20
C ALA A 214 3.05 -5.21 -10.51
N ILE A 215 2.74 -6.51 -10.60
CA ILE A 215 2.81 -7.30 -11.84
C ILE A 215 1.81 -6.76 -12.87
N LEU A 216 0.56 -6.47 -12.46
CA LEU A 216 -0.42 -5.83 -13.34
C LEU A 216 0.13 -4.50 -13.88
N GLY A 217 0.70 -3.66 -13.01
CA GLY A 217 1.31 -2.39 -13.41
C GLY A 217 2.47 -2.56 -14.38
N TYR A 218 3.28 -3.61 -14.22
CA TYR A 218 4.34 -3.96 -15.17
C TYR A 218 3.78 -4.32 -16.56
N ILE A 219 2.71 -5.13 -16.61
CA ILE A 219 2.01 -5.48 -17.85
C ILE A 219 1.45 -4.21 -18.50
N THR A 220 0.80 -3.33 -17.73
CA THR A 220 0.29 -2.05 -18.22
C THR A 220 1.40 -1.17 -18.82
N CYS A 221 2.55 -1.08 -18.15
CA CYS A 221 3.71 -0.35 -18.67
C CYS A 221 4.22 -0.92 -19.99
N SER A 222 4.23 -2.26 -20.12
CA SER A 222 4.64 -2.96 -21.33
C SER A 222 3.73 -2.65 -22.52
N ILE A 223 2.41 -2.69 -22.31
CA ILE A 223 1.41 -2.31 -23.32
C ILE A 223 1.58 -0.85 -23.74
N LEU A 224 1.79 0.03 -22.76
CA LEU A 224 1.91 1.46 -23.00
C LEU A 224 3.31 1.90 -23.48
N LYS A 225 4.27 0.97 -23.57
CA LYS A 225 5.67 1.21 -23.96
C LYS A 225 6.36 2.27 -23.09
N ILE A 226 6.10 2.27 -21.79
CA ILE A 226 6.82 3.11 -20.81
C ILE A 226 7.66 2.24 -19.89
N LYS A 227 8.77 2.80 -19.38
CA LYS A 227 9.67 2.12 -18.44
C LYS A 227 9.56 2.77 -17.07
N LEU A 228 8.92 2.09 -16.12
CA LEU A 228 8.93 2.44 -14.71
C LEU A 228 9.81 1.46 -13.93
N LYS A 229 10.47 1.96 -12.88
CA LYS A 229 11.25 1.11 -11.98
C LYS A 229 10.30 0.13 -11.26
N PRO A 230 10.68 -1.14 -11.02
CA PRO A 230 9.86 -2.08 -10.26
C PRO A 230 9.47 -1.55 -8.87
N SER A 231 10.37 -0.80 -8.22
CA SER A 231 10.08 -0.13 -6.95
C SER A 231 8.92 0.87 -7.04
N ALA A 232 8.84 1.62 -8.14
CA ALA A 232 7.77 2.58 -8.37
C ALA A 232 6.43 1.88 -8.60
N LEU A 233 6.43 0.76 -9.32
CA LEU A 233 5.24 -0.07 -9.53
C LEU A 233 4.71 -0.65 -8.22
N TYR A 234 5.60 -1.15 -7.37
CA TYR A 234 5.23 -1.68 -6.05
C TYR A 234 4.68 -0.59 -5.13
N ASN A 235 5.26 0.62 -5.15
CA ASN A 235 4.71 1.76 -4.42
C ASN A 235 3.31 2.11 -4.91
N ILE A 236 3.11 2.24 -6.24
CA ILE A 236 1.79 2.51 -6.84
C ILE A 236 0.77 1.46 -6.37
N ALA A 237 1.14 0.18 -6.38
CA ALA A 237 0.30 -0.91 -5.90
C ALA A 237 -0.10 -0.75 -4.42
N ILE A 238 0.86 -0.49 -3.53
CA ILE A 238 0.59 -0.25 -2.10
C ILE A 238 -0.39 0.91 -1.91
N TYR A 239 -0.16 2.02 -2.59
CA TYR A 239 -1.03 3.20 -2.43
C TYR A 239 -2.43 2.96 -3.01
N ALA A 240 -2.52 2.25 -4.13
CA ALA A 240 -3.79 1.87 -4.76
C ALA A 240 -4.68 0.98 -3.87
N LEU A 241 -4.10 0.23 -2.94
CA LEU A 241 -4.82 -0.61 -1.98
C LEU A 241 -5.48 0.19 -0.85
N THR A 242 -5.12 1.45 -0.64
CA THR A 242 -5.60 2.26 0.49
C THR A 242 -7.13 2.34 0.55
N LEU A 243 -7.77 2.73 -0.54
CA LEU A 243 -9.23 2.86 -0.60
C LEU A 243 -9.93 1.49 -0.45
N PRO A 244 -9.54 0.44 -1.19
CA PRO A 244 -10.02 -0.92 -0.96
C PRO A 244 -9.96 -1.39 0.50
N ILE A 245 -8.85 -1.17 1.20
CA ILE A 245 -8.68 -1.54 2.61
C ILE A 245 -9.70 -0.81 3.49
N ILE A 246 -9.88 0.49 3.29
CA ILE A 246 -10.85 1.30 4.05
C ILE A 246 -12.28 0.82 3.79
N LEU A 247 -12.65 0.58 2.53
CA LEU A 247 -13.97 0.08 2.17
C LEU A 247 -14.24 -1.30 2.75
N ASN A 248 -13.23 -2.19 2.72
CA ASN A 248 -13.33 -3.52 3.32
C ASN A 248 -13.53 -3.43 4.84
N ALA A 249 -12.83 -2.53 5.53
CA ALA A 249 -13.04 -2.28 6.96
C ALA A 249 -14.48 -1.86 7.25
N ILE A 250 -15.00 -0.87 6.51
CA ILE A 250 -16.38 -0.38 6.67
C ILE A 250 -17.39 -1.51 6.44
N TYR A 251 -17.21 -2.27 5.37
CA TYR A 251 -18.10 -3.40 5.07
C TYR A 251 -18.08 -4.48 6.14
N MET A 252 -16.90 -4.85 6.65
CA MET A 252 -16.81 -5.83 7.73
C MET A 252 -17.53 -5.34 8.98
N ILE A 253 -17.39 -4.06 9.35
CA ILE A 253 -18.09 -3.49 10.51
C ILE A 253 -19.61 -3.57 10.31
N ILE A 254 -20.10 -3.15 9.14
CA ILE A 254 -21.53 -3.24 8.81
C ILE A 254 -22.00 -4.70 8.89
N ASN A 255 -21.28 -5.63 8.27
CA ASN A 255 -21.60 -7.05 8.29
C ASN A 255 -21.60 -7.63 9.72
N ILE A 256 -20.63 -7.22 10.56
CA ILE A 256 -20.51 -7.67 11.95
C ILE A 256 -21.79 -7.33 12.73
N PHE A 257 -22.33 -6.12 12.58
CA PHE A 257 -23.47 -5.66 13.37
C PHE A 257 -24.84 -5.93 12.75
N THR A 258 -24.92 -6.07 11.42
CA THR A 258 -26.21 -6.19 10.71
C THR A 258 -26.42 -7.55 10.06
N GLY A 259 -25.37 -8.35 9.92
CA GLY A 259 -25.41 -9.57 9.10
C GLY A 259 -25.56 -9.30 7.60
N PHE A 260 -25.54 -8.04 7.16
CA PHE A 260 -25.73 -7.68 5.76
C PHE A 260 -24.60 -8.24 4.88
N THR A 261 -24.95 -9.10 3.93
CA THR A 261 -24.00 -9.71 3.00
C THR A 261 -24.22 -9.18 1.58
N VAL A 262 -23.17 -8.65 0.96
CA VAL A 262 -23.17 -8.29 -0.46
C VAL A 262 -22.37 -9.32 -1.23
N LYS A 263 -23.04 -10.05 -2.14
CA LYS A 263 -22.35 -10.98 -3.05
C LYS A 263 -21.33 -10.22 -3.90
N TYR A 264 -20.14 -10.77 -4.05
CA TYR A 264 -19.03 -10.19 -4.83
C TYR A 264 -18.48 -8.85 -4.34
N PHE A 265 -18.76 -8.45 -3.09
CA PHE A 265 -18.22 -7.21 -2.53
C PHE A 265 -16.69 -7.12 -2.61
N GLN A 266 -16.00 -8.23 -2.38
CA GLN A 266 -14.54 -8.33 -2.51
C GLN A 266 -14.06 -8.04 -3.93
N VAL A 267 -14.72 -8.59 -4.94
CA VAL A 267 -14.37 -8.39 -6.35
C VAL A 267 -14.52 -6.91 -6.71
N MET A 268 -15.58 -6.26 -6.23
CA MET A 268 -15.87 -4.86 -6.50
C MET A 268 -14.75 -3.93 -6.00
N TYR A 269 -14.33 -4.04 -4.74
CA TYR A 269 -13.27 -3.16 -4.23
C TYR A 269 -11.87 -3.55 -4.76
N THR A 270 -11.66 -4.80 -5.13
CA THR A 270 -10.41 -5.23 -5.79
C THR A 270 -10.30 -4.62 -7.19
N ALA A 271 -11.41 -4.48 -7.91
CA ALA A 271 -11.41 -3.77 -9.19
C ALA A 271 -10.98 -2.30 -9.06
N ILE A 272 -11.27 -1.65 -7.93
CA ILE A 272 -10.85 -0.26 -7.67
C ILE A 272 -9.32 -0.16 -7.66
N SER A 273 -8.60 -1.10 -7.03
CA SER A 273 -7.13 -1.06 -7.04
C SER A 273 -6.56 -1.26 -8.45
N TYR A 274 -7.17 -2.13 -9.26
CA TYR A 274 -6.79 -2.28 -10.68
C TYR A 274 -6.95 -0.98 -11.47
N ILE A 275 -8.11 -0.32 -11.32
CA ILE A 275 -8.38 0.97 -11.97
C ILE A 275 -7.35 2.01 -11.51
N TYR A 276 -7.01 2.04 -10.23
CA TYR A 276 -6.05 3.01 -9.68
C TYR A 276 -4.64 2.79 -10.22
N VAL A 277 -4.17 1.54 -10.27
CA VAL A 277 -2.86 1.20 -10.85
C VAL A 277 -2.79 1.62 -12.33
N ILE A 278 -3.79 1.22 -13.13
CA ILE A 278 -3.82 1.52 -14.58
C ILE A 278 -3.91 3.03 -14.82
N SER A 279 -4.82 3.71 -14.13
CA SER A 279 -5.03 5.15 -14.27
C SER A 279 -3.80 5.95 -13.86
N SER A 280 -3.15 5.58 -12.76
CA SER A 280 -1.90 6.22 -12.31
C SER A 280 -0.81 6.12 -13.37
N ILE A 281 -0.66 4.94 -14.00
CA ILE A 281 0.33 4.71 -15.04
C ILE A 281 0.01 5.53 -16.31
N LEU A 282 -1.26 5.60 -16.72
CA LEU A 282 -1.70 6.42 -17.85
C LEU A 282 -1.42 7.90 -17.62
N ILE A 283 -1.69 8.41 -16.41
CA ILE A 283 -1.41 9.80 -16.04
C ILE A 283 0.10 10.07 -16.06
N ILE A 284 0.90 9.20 -15.45
CA ILE A 284 2.38 9.32 -15.47
C ILE A 284 2.91 9.37 -16.91
N LYS A 285 2.36 8.55 -17.82
CA LYS A 285 2.72 8.61 -19.24
C LYS A 285 2.34 9.94 -19.88
N SER A 286 1.12 10.43 -19.64
CA SER A 286 0.65 11.71 -20.17
C SER A 286 1.55 12.86 -19.73
N ASP A 287 1.89 12.92 -18.44
CA ASP A 287 2.74 13.96 -17.88
C ASP A 287 4.19 13.85 -18.38
N PHE A 288 4.70 12.63 -18.58
CA PHE A 288 6.02 12.43 -19.19
C PHE A 288 6.07 12.95 -20.63
N ILE A 289 5.05 12.65 -21.44
CA ILE A 289 4.96 13.11 -22.84
C ILE A 289 4.88 14.65 -22.88
N LYS A 290 4.06 15.27 -22.03
CA LYS A 290 3.97 16.74 -21.92
C LYS A 290 5.31 17.38 -21.59
N LYS A 291 6.01 16.86 -20.56
CA LYS A 291 7.34 17.35 -20.16
C LYS A 291 8.39 17.17 -21.26
N GLN A 292 8.33 16.08 -22.02
CA GLN A 292 9.24 15.85 -23.14
C GLN A 292 9.01 16.86 -24.29
N ALA A 293 7.75 17.18 -24.59
CA ALA A 293 7.40 18.19 -25.59
C ALA A 293 7.86 19.60 -25.17
N GLU A 294 7.63 19.97 -23.91
CA GLU A 294 8.12 21.24 -23.34
C GLU A 294 9.64 21.35 -23.41
N LEU A 295 10.36 20.30 -23.01
CA LEU A 295 11.83 20.28 -23.09
C LEU A 295 12.32 20.42 -24.54
N THR A 296 11.68 19.73 -25.49
CA THR A 296 12.02 19.83 -26.91
C THR A 296 11.82 21.25 -27.43
N LYS A 297 10.73 21.91 -27.03
CA LYS A 297 10.47 23.32 -27.38
C LYS A 297 11.56 24.25 -26.81
N ILE A 298 11.91 24.09 -25.53
CA ILE A 298 12.96 24.88 -24.86
C ILE A 298 14.31 24.70 -25.57
N LEU A 299 14.68 23.46 -25.92
CA LEU A 299 15.92 23.19 -26.64
C LEU A 299 15.94 23.86 -28.02
N SER A 300 14.83 23.80 -28.77
CA SER A 300 14.72 24.45 -30.07
C SER A 300 14.80 25.99 -29.98
N GLU A 301 14.24 26.58 -28.92
CA GLU A 301 14.34 28.02 -28.67
C GLU A 301 15.78 28.41 -28.28
N GLN A 302 16.48 27.60 -27.48
CA GLN A 302 17.88 27.84 -27.17
C GLN A 302 18.81 27.71 -28.38
N GLU A 303 18.53 26.78 -29.29
CA GLU A 303 19.29 26.66 -30.55
C GLU A 303 19.09 27.89 -31.44
N LYS A 304 17.85 28.37 -31.61
CA LYS A 304 17.57 29.61 -32.34
C LYS A 304 18.29 30.82 -31.75
N VAL A 305 18.26 30.96 -30.42
CA VAL A 305 18.98 32.06 -29.73
C VAL A 305 20.49 31.94 -29.95
N LYS A 306 21.06 30.73 -29.91
CA LYS A 306 22.50 30.53 -30.20
C LYS A 306 22.85 30.87 -31.64
N GLU A 307 22.02 30.49 -32.62
CA GLU A 307 22.22 30.84 -34.03
C GLU A 307 22.11 32.35 -34.26
N GLU A 308 21.13 33.02 -33.65
CA GLU A 308 21.00 34.48 -33.73
C GLU A 308 22.19 35.21 -33.10
N LEU A 309 22.70 34.72 -31.96
CA LEU A 309 23.90 35.28 -31.33
C LEU A 309 25.14 35.06 -32.20
N ALA A 310 25.30 33.88 -32.79
CA ALA A 310 26.41 33.58 -33.69
C ALA A 310 26.38 34.45 -34.95
N LYS A 311 25.19 34.66 -35.55
CA LYS A 311 24.99 35.58 -36.67
C LYS A 311 25.34 37.02 -36.29
N LYS A 312 24.84 37.52 -35.14
CA LYS A 312 25.19 38.86 -34.64
C LYS A 312 26.68 39.02 -34.35
N GLU A 313 27.35 37.97 -33.88
CA GLU A 313 28.80 38.01 -33.64
C GLU A 313 29.60 38.00 -34.96
N GLN A 314 29.14 37.24 -35.97
CA GLN A 314 29.69 37.31 -37.32
C GLN A 314 29.48 38.68 -37.95
N GLU A 315 28.27 39.23 -37.88
CA GLU A 315 27.96 40.59 -38.37
C GLU A 315 28.85 41.64 -37.70
N LYS A 316 29.05 41.57 -36.38
CA LYS A 316 29.98 42.45 -35.66
C LYS A 316 31.43 42.30 -36.12
N LYS A 317 31.91 41.06 -36.31
CA LYS A 317 33.28 40.82 -36.81
C LYS A 317 33.47 41.35 -38.23
N GLU A 318 32.47 41.18 -39.09
CA GLU A 318 32.48 41.74 -40.44
C GLU A 318 32.45 43.27 -40.44
N GLU A 319 31.66 43.89 -39.55
CA GLU A 319 31.65 45.35 -39.38
C GLU A 319 32.99 45.89 -38.87
N GLU A 320 33.58 45.25 -37.85
CA GLU A 320 34.92 45.61 -37.34
C GLU A 320 36.00 45.46 -38.42
N GLU A 321 35.93 44.41 -39.24
CA GLU A 321 36.87 44.20 -40.36
C GLU A 321 36.70 45.27 -41.45
N LYS A 322 35.46 45.58 -41.84
CA LYS A 322 35.16 46.69 -42.77
C LYS A 322 35.65 48.04 -42.23
N GLU A 323 35.53 48.28 -40.93
CA GLU A 323 36.04 49.50 -40.29
C GLU A 323 37.58 49.55 -40.26
N ARG A 324 38.25 48.42 -39.99
CA ARG A 324 39.72 48.30 -40.07
C ARG A 324 40.25 48.58 -41.49
N ILE A 325 39.57 48.06 -42.51
CA ILE A 325 39.93 48.32 -43.92
C ILE A 325 39.79 49.82 -44.23
N ARG A 326 38.67 50.45 -43.86
CA ARG A 326 38.47 51.90 -44.03
C ARG A 326 39.52 52.77 -43.33
N LYS A 327 40.00 52.36 -42.15
CA LYS A 327 41.08 53.07 -41.43
C LYS A 327 42.44 52.90 -42.11
N LYS A 328 42.73 51.74 -42.70
CA LYS A 328 43.96 51.51 -43.49
C LYS A 328 43.98 52.32 -44.79
N ASP A 329 42.85 52.48 -45.45
CA ASP A 329 42.76 53.26 -46.70
C ASP A 329 42.93 54.76 -46.44
N LYS A 330 42.34 55.30 -45.38
CA LYS A 330 42.58 56.71 -44.96
C LYS A 330 44.03 56.99 -44.54
N GLY A 331 44.72 56.00 -43.97
CA GLY A 331 46.14 56.12 -43.60
C GLY A 331 47.09 56.17 -44.80
N LYS A 332 46.68 55.68 -45.98
CA LYS A 332 47.47 55.76 -47.22
C LYS A 332 47.30 57.10 -47.95
N GLU A 333 46.13 57.71 -47.89
CA GLU A 333 45.88 59.04 -48.49
C GLU A 333 46.67 60.17 -47.80
N ASP A 334 46.96 60.07 -46.51
CA ASP A 334 47.77 61.08 -45.79
C ASP A 334 49.29 60.96 -46.04
N SER A 335 49.77 59.82 -46.53
CA SER A 335 51.19 59.63 -46.88
C SER A 335 51.57 60.13 -48.28
N GLU A 336 50.61 60.42 -49.17
CA GLU A 336 50.91 60.94 -50.52
C GLU A 336 51.04 62.48 -50.61
N LYS A 337 50.90 63.20 -49.48
CA LYS A 337 51.02 64.69 -49.45
C LYS A 337 52.29 65.19 -48.78
N LYS A 338 53.46 64.57 -48.99
CA LYS A 338 54.75 65.23 -48.72
C LYS A 338 55.84 64.74 -49.68
N GLU A 339 56.05 65.45 -50.78
CA GLU A 339 57.39 65.81 -51.28
C GLU A 339 57.32 66.83 -52.43
N PRO A 340 57.97 68.00 -52.30
CA PRO A 340 58.20 68.91 -53.42
C PRO A 340 59.65 68.83 -53.96
N ASN A 341 59.73 69.00 -55.28
CA ASN A 341 60.76 69.74 -56.02
C ASN A 341 62.08 69.09 -56.51
N LYS A 342 62.30 69.28 -57.82
CA LYS A 342 63.55 69.71 -58.51
C LYS A 342 64.71 68.71 -58.66
N LYS A 343 64.95 68.24 -59.89
CA LYS A 343 65.82 68.85 -60.95
C LYS A 343 66.32 67.79 -61.93
N GLU A 344 66.16 68.07 -63.22
CA GLU A 344 66.97 67.50 -64.29
C GLU A 344 68.44 67.95 -64.18
N LYS A 345 69.37 67.04 -64.50
CA LYS A 345 70.53 67.29 -65.37
C LYS A 345 71.18 65.96 -65.79
N LYS A 346 71.16 65.68 -67.09
CA LYS A 346 72.16 64.85 -67.79
C LYS A 346 73.49 65.62 -67.79
N ASP A 347 74.63 64.99 -67.51
CA ASP A 347 75.40 64.25 -68.52
C ASP A 347 76.75 63.75 -67.98
N SER A 348 77.27 62.72 -68.66
CA SER A 348 78.68 62.41 -68.90
C SER A 348 79.53 61.63 -67.86
N ASN A 349 79.81 60.37 -68.24
CA ASN A 349 81.12 59.77 -68.56
C ASN A 349 81.86 58.86 -67.55
N LEU A 350 82.43 57.80 -68.17
CA LEU A 350 83.43 56.80 -67.70
C LEU A 350 82.90 55.80 -66.64
N GLY A 351 82.90 54.47 -66.83
CA GLY A 351 83.73 53.61 -67.66
C GLY A 351 84.80 52.94 -66.78
N GLU A 352 84.50 51.77 -66.20
CA GLU A 352 85.45 50.64 -66.07
C GLU A 352 84.77 49.39 -65.47
N GLN A 353 85.07 48.26 -66.09
CA GLN A 353 84.78 46.90 -65.64
C GLN A 353 85.70 46.52 -64.48
N ALA A 354 85.22 45.68 -63.57
CA ALA A 354 85.95 44.48 -63.16
C ALA A 354 85.02 43.47 -62.50
N GLU A 355 85.10 42.23 -62.99
CA GLU A 355 84.49 41.01 -62.49
C GLU A 355 85.14 40.51 -61.19
N GLY A 356 84.37 39.68 -60.46
CA GLY A 356 84.87 38.60 -59.57
C GLY A 356 85.20 39.01 -58.13
N THR A 357 85.04 38.19 -57.10
CA THR A 357 84.52 36.82 -56.95
C THR A 357 84.28 36.59 -55.45
N ASN A 358 83.29 35.76 -55.14
CA ASN A 358 83.07 34.94 -53.94
C ASN A 358 84.04 35.03 -52.74
N ALA A 359 83.49 35.21 -51.54
CA ALA A 359 83.58 34.28 -50.40
C ALA A 359 82.64 34.73 -49.28
#